data_AF-A0A8J3JCQ4-F1
#
_entry.id   AF-A0A8J3JCQ4-F1
#
_cell.length_a   1.000
_cell.length_b   1.000
_cell.length_c   1.000
_cell.angle_alpha   90.00
_cell.angle_beta   90.00
_cell.angle_gamma   90.00
#
_symmetry.space_group_name_H-M   'P 1'
#
loop_
_entity.id
_entity.type
_entity.pdbx_description
1 polymer ?
#
loop_
_entity_poly.entity_id
_entity_poly.type
_entity_poly.pdbx_seq_one_letter_code
_entity_poly.pdbx_strand_id
1 'polypeptide(L)'
;MADPNGFRDRIEAAVATGAPLTADDGVALLGHDDLSWLGGLAHRVRGARSGVVTTFVPTADPATLPGVTTWAYAAGQAPADRVAALLALRGQVVVPVRTDPDDLDHTASPAEMLKLFAVARLLLPADTVLGVDLATHPESTAQLLLDFGAADLLVPADGFDADHWAELIWDAGGTPVQRDEAYGTVRDFGPAHTQAERRAEPQSVFS
;
A
#
# COMPACT_ATOMS: atom_id res chain seq x y z
N MET A 1 23.00 25.76 4.62
CA MET A 1 21.87 25.34 3.78
C MET A 1 22.18 23.91 3.35
N ALA A 2 21.47 22.93 3.89
CA ALA A 2 21.73 21.53 3.55
C ALA A 2 21.47 21.33 2.05
N ASP A 3 22.35 20.61 1.36
CA ASP A 3 22.19 20.29 -0.06
C ASP A 3 20.92 19.43 -0.23
N PRO A 4 19.87 19.92 -0.92
CA PRO A 4 18.63 19.17 -1.10
C PRO A 4 18.84 17.86 -1.87
N ASN A 5 19.88 17.76 -2.69
CA ASN A 5 20.24 16.49 -3.36
C ASN A 5 20.92 15.52 -2.38
N GLY A 6 21.70 16.03 -1.43
CA GLY A 6 22.37 15.19 -0.42
C GLY A 6 21.41 14.40 0.47
N PHE A 7 20.20 14.92 0.74
CA PHE A 7 19.17 14.15 1.44
C PHE A 7 18.65 13.00 0.57
N ARG A 8 18.27 13.29 -0.69
CA ARG A 8 17.74 12.29 -1.62
C ARG A 8 18.74 11.18 -1.88
N ASP A 9 19.95 11.55 -2.29
CA ASP A 9 21.02 10.61 -2.63
C ASP A 9 21.31 9.64 -1.47
N ARG A 10 21.29 10.16 -0.24
CA ARG A 10 21.47 9.36 0.97
C ARG A 10 20.29 8.42 1.24
N ILE A 11 19.04 8.87 1.08
CA ILE A 11 17.86 8.00 1.21
C ILE A 11 17.89 6.91 0.13
N GLU A 12 18.19 7.27 -1.11
CA GLU A 12 18.29 6.32 -2.23
C GLU A 12 19.39 5.29 -1.99
N ALA A 13 20.55 5.70 -1.49
CA ALA A 13 21.64 4.80 -1.12
C ALA A 13 21.25 3.85 0.03
N ALA A 14 20.53 4.36 1.05
CA ALA A 14 20.02 3.54 2.14
C ALA A 14 19.01 2.50 1.63
N VAL A 15 18.04 2.92 0.82
CA VAL A 15 17.04 2.04 0.19
C VAL A 15 17.71 0.99 -0.70
N ALA A 16 18.69 1.38 -1.52
CA ALA A 16 19.40 0.46 -2.41
C ALA A 16 20.19 -0.62 -1.66
N THR A 17 20.65 -0.33 -0.44
CA THR A 17 21.37 -1.27 0.42
C THR A 17 20.48 -2.00 1.42
N GLY A 18 19.18 -1.65 1.49
CA GLY A 18 18.26 -2.15 2.50
C GLY A 18 18.56 -1.67 3.92
N ALA A 19 19.35 -0.58 4.06
CA ALA A 19 19.67 -0.02 5.37
C ALA A 19 18.41 0.60 6.00
N PRO A 20 18.16 0.36 7.31
CA PRO A 20 16.99 0.90 7.97
C PRO A 20 17.06 2.42 8.06
N LEU A 21 15.97 3.08 7.71
CA LEU A 21 15.82 4.53 7.89
C LEU A 21 15.55 4.90 9.35
N THR A 22 15.97 6.11 9.72
CA THR A 22 15.83 6.67 11.08
C THR A 22 14.49 7.40 11.28
N ALA A 23 14.22 7.83 12.52
CA ALA A 23 13.05 8.66 12.81
C ALA A 23 13.13 10.03 12.09
N ASP A 24 14.30 10.66 12.10
CA ASP A 24 14.51 11.94 11.41
C ASP A 24 14.31 11.80 9.90
N ASP A 25 14.71 10.67 9.32
CA ASP A 25 14.43 10.35 7.92
C ASP A 25 12.94 10.28 7.64
N GLY A 26 12.19 9.57 8.48
CA GLY A 26 10.74 9.47 8.35
C GLY A 26 10.04 10.82 8.40
N VAL A 27 10.46 11.67 9.34
CA VAL A 27 9.90 13.03 9.48
C VAL A 27 10.22 13.87 8.25
N ALA A 28 11.46 13.82 7.77
CA ALA A 28 11.87 14.52 6.56
C ALA A 28 11.11 14.02 5.31
N LEU A 29 10.88 12.71 5.19
CA LEU A 29 10.11 12.13 4.08
C LEU A 29 8.64 12.55 4.11
N LEU A 30 7.99 12.61 5.27
CA LEU A 30 6.62 13.11 5.40
C LEU A 30 6.51 14.61 5.03
N GLY A 31 7.57 15.37 5.27
CA GLY A 31 7.69 16.76 4.84
C GLY A 31 8.05 16.95 3.37
N HIS A 32 8.33 15.88 2.61
CA HIS A 32 8.79 15.97 1.23
C HIS A 32 7.60 16.01 0.26
N ASP A 33 7.64 16.90 -0.75
CA ASP A 33 6.49 17.16 -1.64
C ASP A 33 6.50 16.39 -2.97
N ASP A 34 7.64 15.84 -3.37
CA ASP A 34 7.75 15.00 -4.56
C ASP A 34 7.17 13.59 -4.34
N LEU A 35 5.87 13.45 -4.58
CA LEU A 35 5.16 12.17 -4.50
C LEU A 35 5.65 11.16 -5.54
N SER A 36 6.06 11.61 -6.72
CA SER A 36 6.55 10.72 -7.78
C SER A 36 7.85 10.03 -7.34
N TRP A 37 8.75 10.77 -6.72
CA TRP A 37 9.98 10.24 -6.13
C TRP A 37 9.69 9.27 -4.97
N LEU A 38 8.82 9.66 -4.04
CA LEU A 38 8.45 8.82 -2.89
C LEU A 38 7.76 7.51 -3.33
N GLY A 39 6.79 7.61 -4.24
CA GLY A 39 6.10 6.46 -4.81
C GLY A 39 7.07 5.53 -5.55
N GLY A 40 7.95 6.08 -6.40
CA GLY A 40 8.95 5.28 -7.12
C GLY A 40 9.91 4.52 -6.19
N LEU A 41 10.30 5.11 -5.05
CA LEU A 41 11.10 4.43 -4.04
C LEU A 41 10.31 3.34 -3.30
N ALA A 42 9.10 3.64 -2.86
CA ALA A 42 8.25 2.69 -2.17
C ALA A 42 7.88 1.49 -3.06
N HIS A 43 7.52 1.75 -4.33
CA HIS A 43 7.28 0.73 -5.34
C HIS A 43 8.50 -0.17 -5.53
N ARG A 44 9.71 0.40 -5.58
CA ARG A 44 10.96 -0.38 -5.70
C ARG A 44 11.17 -1.31 -4.51
N VAL A 45 10.98 -0.81 -3.28
CA VAL A 45 11.09 -1.64 -2.06
C VAL A 45 10.06 -2.75 -2.05
N ARG A 46 8.80 -2.44 -2.41
CA ARG A 46 7.74 -3.44 -2.56
C ARG A 46 8.10 -4.49 -3.61
N GLY A 47 8.52 -4.06 -4.79
CA GLY A 47 8.85 -4.92 -5.92
C GLY A 47 10.00 -5.87 -5.64
N ALA A 48 11.00 -5.45 -4.85
CA ALA A 48 12.08 -6.32 -4.40
C ALA A 48 11.60 -7.50 -3.54
N ARG A 49 10.47 -7.34 -2.82
CA ARG A 49 9.88 -8.38 -1.96
C ARG A 49 8.86 -9.24 -2.71
N SER A 50 7.82 -8.60 -3.23
CA SER A 50 6.63 -9.29 -3.75
C SER A 50 6.64 -9.42 -5.27
N GLY A 51 7.64 -8.86 -5.96
CA GLY A 51 7.54 -8.62 -7.39
C GLY A 51 6.31 -7.78 -7.70
N VAL A 52 5.52 -8.24 -8.66
CA VAL A 52 4.23 -7.65 -9.02
C VAL A 52 3.04 -8.30 -8.31
N VAL A 53 3.27 -9.25 -7.40
CA VAL A 53 2.17 -9.95 -6.69
C VAL A 53 1.49 -8.99 -5.70
N THR A 54 0.16 -8.97 -5.75
CA THR A 54 -0.71 -8.30 -4.78
C THR A 54 -1.66 -9.35 -4.23
N THR A 55 -1.69 -9.50 -2.90
CA THR A 55 -2.66 -10.38 -2.26
C THR A 55 -3.95 -9.64 -1.95
N PHE A 56 -5.05 -10.37 -1.81
CA PHE A 56 -6.29 -9.81 -1.27
C PHE A 56 -7.07 -10.83 -0.44
N VAL A 57 -7.81 -10.34 0.55
CA VAL A 57 -8.64 -11.14 1.46
C VAL A 57 -9.96 -10.42 1.75
N PRO A 58 -11.12 -11.09 1.68
CA PRO A 58 -12.36 -10.53 2.19
C PRO A 58 -12.33 -10.47 3.72
N THR A 59 -12.69 -9.34 4.30
CA THR A 59 -12.83 -9.18 5.74
C THR A 59 -13.97 -8.21 6.07
N ALA A 60 -14.60 -8.42 7.22
CA ALA A 60 -15.54 -7.45 7.79
C ALA A 60 -14.81 -6.39 8.64
N ASP A 61 -13.67 -6.75 9.23
CA ASP A 61 -12.85 -5.87 10.06
C ASP A 61 -11.38 -6.34 10.04
N PRO A 62 -10.46 -5.55 9.46
CA PRO A 62 -9.02 -5.83 9.49
C PRO A 62 -8.44 -6.16 10.88
N ALA A 63 -8.97 -5.56 11.95
CA ALA A 63 -8.47 -5.77 13.30
C ALA A 63 -8.75 -7.17 13.85
N THR A 64 -9.65 -7.93 13.22
CA THR A 64 -9.98 -9.31 13.59
C THR A 64 -9.07 -10.34 12.94
N LEU A 65 -8.30 -9.96 11.92
CA LEU A 65 -7.43 -10.87 11.18
C LEU A 65 -6.20 -11.27 12.01
N PRO A 66 -5.88 -12.57 12.14
CA PRO A 66 -4.71 -13.03 12.88
C PRO A 66 -3.40 -12.43 12.34
N GLY A 67 -2.57 -11.90 13.24
CA GLY A 67 -1.24 -11.37 12.90
C GLY A 67 -1.25 -10.02 12.18
N VAL A 68 -2.43 -9.44 11.91
CA VAL A 68 -2.59 -8.09 11.39
C VAL A 68 -2.58 -7.10 12.55
N THR A 69 -1.85 -6.00 12.40
CA THR A 69 -1.94 -4.86 13.30
C THR A 69 -2.45 -3.66 12.54
N THR A 70 -3.63 -3.18 12.94
CA THR A 70 -4.20 -1.94 12.41
C THR A 70 -3.55 -0.74 13.09
N TRP A 71 -3.28 0.30 12.32
CA TRP A 71 -2.71 1.54 12.82
C TRP A 71 -3.54 2.73 12.35
N ALA A 72 -4.22 3.36 13.31
CA ALA A 72 -5.06 4.51 13.04
C ALA A 72 -4.23 5.76 12.77
N TYR A 73 -4.60 6.52 11.73
CA TYR A 73 -4.04 7.82 11.43
C TYR A 73 -5.15 8.83 11.06
N ALA A 74 -4.91 10.09 11.40
CA ALA A 74 -5.80 11.21 11.12
C ALA A 74 -5.05 12.37 10.46
N ALA A 75 -5.75 13.27 9.76
CA ALA A 75 -5.12 14.49 9.25
C ALA A 75 -4.56 15.35 10.39
N GLY A 76 -3.55 16.17 10.08
CA GLY A 76 -2.97 17.10 11.05
C GLY A 76 -2.14 16.48 12.19
N GLN A 77 -2.10 15.14 12.33
CA GLN A 77 -1.23 14.48 13.29
C GLN A 77 0.25 14.82 13.00
N ALA A 78 1.01 15.13 14.07
CA ALA A 78 2.40 15.53 13.92
C ALA A 78 3.23 14.43 13.23
N PRO A 79 4.09 14.77 12.26
CA PRO A 79 4.92 13.79 11.55
C PRO A 79 5.76 12.91 12.48
N ALA A 80 6.31 13.47 13.55
CA ALA A 80 7.11 12.73 14.53
C ALA A 80 6.32 11.62 15.22
N ASP A 81 5.05 11.88 15.58
CA ASP A 81 4.19 10.89 16.23
C ASP A 81 3.83 9.76 15.27
N ARG A 82 3.54 10.08 14.00
CA ARG A 82 3.29 9.08 12.96
C ARG A 82 4.49 8.18 12.73
N VAL A 83 5.68 8.78 12.66
CA VAL A 83 6.94 8.05 12.46
C VAL A 83 7.26 7.18 13.66
N ALA A 84 7.12 7.70 14.88
CA ALA A 84 7.33 6.92 16.09
C ALA A 84 6.39 5.70 16.15
N ALA A 85 5.12 5.88 15.80
CA ALA A 85 4.17 4.78 15.71
C ALA A 85 4.58 3.74 14.66
N LEU A 86 4.92 4.15 13.44
CA LEU A 86 5.37 3.24 12.38
C LEU A 86 6.63 2.44 12.78
N LEU A 87 7.59 3.09 13.42
CA LEU A 87 8.81 2.41 13.89
C LEU A 87 8.53 1.37 14.98
N ALA A 88 7.48 1.56 15.78
CA ALA A 88 7.06 0.58 16.79
C ALA A 88 6.37 -0.65 16.18
N LEU A 89 5.91 -0.57 14.93
CA LEU A 89 5.21 -1.65 14.21
C LEU A 89 6.13 -2.56 13.38
N ARG A 90 7.45 -2.35 13.44
CA ARG A 90 8.42 -3.15 12.68
C ARG A 90 8.29 -4.64 13.04
N GLY A 91 8.32 -5.49 12.01
CA GLY A 91 8.16 -6.95 12.16
C GLY A 91 6.71 -7.43 12.24
N GLN A 92 5.74 -6.54 12.09
CA GLN A 92 4.32 -6.88 12.04
C GLN A 92 3.78 -6.77 10.61
N VAL A 93 2.61 -7.35 10.35
CA VAL A 93 1.77 -6.93 9.23
C VAL A 93 1.06 -5.64 9.65
N VAL A 94 1.16 -4.61 8.81
CA VAL A 94 0.63 -3.29 9.13
C VAL A 94 -0.49 -2.92 8.16
N VAL A 95 -1.63 -2.52 8.70
CA VAL A 95 -2.76 -1.98 7.92
C VAL A 95 -3.09 -0.58 8.45
N PRO A 96 -2.65 0.48 7.77
CA PRO A 96 -3.08 1.83 8.10
C PRO A 96 -4.59 1.95 7.93
N VAL A 97 -5.28 2.50 8.93
CA VAL A 97 -6.73 2.76 8.90
C VAL A 97 -6.98 4.24 9.21
N ARG A 98 -7.98 4.84 8.56
CA ARG A 98 -8.35 6.24 8.81
C ARG A 98 -9.25 6.31 10.05
N THR A 99 -8.92 7.20 10.99
CA THR A 99 -9.68 7.33 12.25
C THR A 99 -11.10 7.83 12.04
N ASP A 100 -11.33 8.72 11.06
CA ASP A 100 -12.65 9.26 10.73
C ASP A 100 -12.78 9.42 9.21
N PRO A 101 -13.13 8.35 8.45
CA PRO A 101 -13.21 8.42 6.99
C PRO A 101 -14.32 9.36 6.49
N ASP A 102 -15.35 9.60 7.31
CA ASP A 102 -16.53 10.41 6.99
C ASP A 102 -16.43 11.88 7.43
N ASP A 103 -15.43 12.23 8.25
CA ASP A 103 -15.16 13.64 8.62
C ASP A 103 -14.36 14.30 7.50
N LEU A 104 -15.07 14.91 6.56
CA LEU A 104 -14.48 15.57 5.38
C LEU A 104 -13.60 16.78 5.74
N ASP A 105 -13.79 17.39 6.91
CA ASP A 105 -13.02 18.57 7.34
C ASP A 105 -11.64 18.19 7.93
N HIS A 106 -11.50 16.96 8.43
CA HIS A 106 -10.28 16.45 9.06
C HIS A 106 -9.77 15.14 8.43
N THR A 107 -10.26 14.83 7.23
CA THR A 107 -9.80 13.70 6.43
C THR A 107 -8.45 13.98 5.81
N ALA A 108 -7.54 13.01 5.88
CA ALA A 108 -6.28 13.07 5.16
C ALA A 108 -6.55 13.16 3.66
N SER A 109 -5.98 14.15 2.99
CA SER A 109 -6.08 14.30 1.54
C SER A 109 -5.49 13.08 0.81
N PRO A 110 -5.90 12.81 -0.44
CA PRO A 110 -5.30 11.73 -1.24
C PRO A 110 -3.77 11.81 -1.31
N ALA A 111 -3.21 13.02 -1.45
CA ALA A 111 -1.77 13.23 -1.45
C ALA A 111 -1.11 12.83 -0.12
N GLU A 112 -1.72 13.16 1.02
CA GLU A 112 -1.23 12.75 2.33
C GLU A 112 -1.32 11.24 2.54
N MET A 113 -2.40 10.59 2.06
CA MET A 113 -2.54 9.13 2.11
C MET A 113 -1.44 8.44 1.32
N LEU A 114 -1.24 8.83 0.05
CA LEU A 114 -0.16 8.29 -0.79
C LEU A 114 1.20 8.48 -0.13
N LYS A 115 1.47 9.68 0.38
CA LYS A 115 2.72 9.99 1.10
C LYS A 115 2.90 9.08 2.32
N LEU A 116 1.87 8.91 3.13
CA LEU A 116 1.90 8.07 4.32
C LEU A 116 2.26 6.63 3.98
N PHE A 117 1.63 6.05 2.95
CA PHE A 117 1.91 4.68 2.53
C PHE A 117 3.33 4.51 2.00
N ALA A 118 3.80 5.46 1.18
CA ALA A 118 5.20 5.41 0.72
C ALA A 118 6.18 5.50 1.89
N VAL A 119 5.96 6.41 2.83
CA VAL A 119 6.84 6.53 4.00
C VAL A 119 6.76 5.29 4.89
N ALA A 120 5.58 4.71 5.10
CA ALA A 120 5.42 3.46 5.84
C ALA A 120 6.25 2.34 5.19
N ARG A 121 6.14 2.16 3.86
CA ARG A 121 6.94 1.18 3.11
C ARG A 121 8.45 1.40 3.25
N LEU A 122 8.90 2.65 3.33
CA LEU A 122 10.33 2.98 3.45
C LEU A 122 10.87 2.85 4.89
N LEU A 123 10.04 3.07 5.90
CA LEU A 123 10.45 2.97 7.31
C LEU A 123 10.35 1.55 7.88
N LEU A 124 9.39 0.77 7.38
CA LEU A 124 9.19 -0.62 7.78
C LEU A 124 10.21 -1.52 7.06
N PRO A 125 10.59 -2.66 7.68
CA PRO A 125 11.37 -3.69 7.00
C PRO A 125 10.79 -4.04 5.62
N ALA A 126 11.66 -4.34 4.65
CA ALA A 126 11.23 -4.65 3.29
C ALA A 126 10.27 -5.87 3.24
N ASP A 127 10.41 -6.79 4.20
CA ASP A 127 9.58 -7.97 4.42
C ASP A 127 8.34 -7.72 5.31
N THR A 128 8.00 -6.46 5.62
CA THR A 128 6.70 -6.10 6.21
C THR A 128 5.60 -6.13 5.14
N VAL A 129 4.48 -6.79 5.43
CA VAL A 129 3.26 -6.68 4.61
C VAL A 129 2.60 -5.35 4.99
N LEU A 130 2.38 -4.50 3.99
CA LEU A 130 1.64 -3.25 4.16
C LEU A 130 0.31 -3.42 3.41
N GLY A 131 -0.77 -3.53 4.16
CA GLY A 131 -2.10 -3.71 3.61
C GLY A 131 -2.86 -2.40 3.44
N VAL A 132 -3.93 -2.43 2.64
CA VAL A 132 -4.89 -1.36 2.48
C VAL A 132 -6.25 -1.88 2.90
N ASP A 133 -6.88 -1.21 3.85
CA ASP A 133 -8.27 -1.46 4.21
C ASP A 133 -9.21 -0.67 3.28
N LEU A 134 -9.95 -1.38 2.43
CA LEU A 134 -10.88 -0.74 1.49
C LEU A 134 -12.21 -0.31 2.11
N ALA A 135 -12.47 -0.65 3.38
CA ALA A 135 -13.58 -0.04 4.10
C ALA A 135 -13.31 1.44 4.40
N THR A 136 -12.04 1.82 4.58
CA THR A 136 -11.63 3.19 4.93
C THR A 136 -10.91 3.93 3.80
N HIS A 137 -10.51 3.23 2.73
CA HIS A 137 -9.86 3.80 1.55
C HIS A 137 -10.70 3.55 0.28
N PRO A 138 -11.08 4.61 -0.47
CA PRO A 138 -11.80 4.43 -1.72
C PRO A 138 -11.03 3.56 -2.72
N GLU A 139 -11.74 2.74 -3.49
CA GLU A 139 -11.17 1.85 -4.51
C GLU A 139 -10.27 2.58 -5.52
N SER A 140 -10.68 3.77 -5.95
CA SER A 140 -9.90 4.65 -6.84
C SER A 140 -8.55 5.06 -6.25
N THR A 141 -8.43 5.11 -4.93
CA THR A 141 -7.17 5.38 -4.23
C THR A 141 -6.35 4.10 -4.04
N ALA A 142 -7.00 2.95 -3.88
CA ALA A 142 -6.34 1.66 -3.67
C ALA A 142 -5.37 1.28 -4.79
N GLN A 143 -5.78 1.49 -6.05
CA GLN A 143 -4.90 1.27 -7.21
C GLN A 143 -3.61 2.09 -7.10
N LEU A 144 -3.72 3.38 -6.75
CA LEU A 144 -2.56 4.24 -6.54
C LEU A 144 -1.73 3.79 -5.33
N LEU A 145 -2.36 3.32 -4.25
CA LEU A 145 -1.64 2.87 -3.05
C LEU A 145 -0.76 1.64 -3.33
N LEU A 146 -1.09 0.82 -4.32
CA LEU A 146 -0.20 -0.26 -4.78
C LEU A 146 1.12 0.29 -5.33
N ASP A 147 1.09 1.42 -6.04
CA ASP A 147 2.30 2.12 -6.48
C ASP A 147 3.05 2.82 -5.34
N PHE A 148 2.37 3.10 -4.23
CA PHE A 148 2.96 3.69 -3.03
C PHE A 148 3.33 2.64 -1.97
N GLY A 149 3.47 1.38 -2.38
CA GLY A 149 4.09 0.33 -1.58
C GLY A 149 3.13 -0.61 -0.84
N ALA A 150 1.82 -0.45 -0.97
CA ALA A 150 0.86 -1.44 -0.51
C ALA A 150 1.01 -2.76 -1.28
N ALA A 151 0.77 -3.89 -0.62
CA ALA A 151 0.92 -5.22 -1.22
C ALA A 151 -0.25 -6.17 -0.92
N ASP A 152 -1.20 -5.77 -0.09
CA ASP A 152 -2.28 -6.63 0.40
C ASP A 152 -3.58 -5.81 0.48
N LEU A 153 -4.64 -6.23 -0.20
CA LEU A 153 -5.94 -5.56 -0.18
C LEU A 153 -6.89 -6.29 0.77
N LEU A 154 -7.32 -5.60 1.81
CA LEU A 154 -8.35 -6.08 2.74
C LEU A 154 -9.67 -5.52 2.24
N VAL A 155 -10.43 -6.38 1.56
CA VAL A 155 -11.62 -5.97 0.81
C VAL A 155 -12.88 -6.26 1.63
N PRO A 156 -13.97 -5.47 1.49
CA PRO A 156 -15.20 -5.73 2.21
C PRO A 156 -15.74 -7.14 1.90
N ALA A 157 -16.10 -7.88 2.95
CA ALA A 157 -16.68 -9.21 2.79
C ALA A 157 -18.11 -9.18 2.22
N ASP A 158 -18.85 -8.08 2.42
CA ASP A 158 -20.18 -7.91 1.86
C ASP A 158 -20.10 -7.70 0.35
N GLY A 159 -20.91 -8.47 -0.41
CA GLY A 159 -20.87 -8.44 -1.87
C GLY A 159 -19.52 -8.84 -2.49
N PHE A 160 -18.68 -9.60 -1.78
CA PHE A 160 -17.36 -10.00 -2.26
C PHE A 160 -17.40 -10.74 -3.61
N ASP A 161 -16.74 -10.15 -4.60
CA ASP A 161 -16.48 -10.72 -5.91
C ASP A 161 -14.96 -10.79 -6.15
N ALA A 162 -14.41 -12.00 -6.16
CA ALA A 162 -12.98 -12.21 -6.29
C ALA A 162 -12.45 -11.82 -7.69
N ASP A 163 -13.27 -11.91 -8.73
CA ASP A 163 -12.85 -11.58 -10.09
C ASP A 163 -12.78 -10.04 -10.26
N HIS A 164 -13.68 -9.25 -9.64
CA HIS A 164 -13.58 -7.78 -9.57
C HIS A 164 -12.24 -7.30 -8.96
N TRP A 165 -11.85 -7.88 -7.83
CA TRP A 165 -10.59 -7.50 -7.17
C TRP A 165 -9.35 -7.95 -7.96
N ALA A 166 -9.45 -9.06 -8.70
CA ALA A 166 -8.40 -9.47 -9.61
C ALA A 166 -8.26 -8.48 -10.78
N GLU A 167 -9.36 -8.01 -11.37
CA GLU A 167 -9.36 -6.97 -12.41
C GLU A 167 -8.71 -5.67 -11.94
N LEU A 168 -9.06 -5.19 -10.75
CA LEU A 168 -8.44 -4.01 -10.17
C LEU A 168 -6.91 -4.16 -10.05
N ILE A 169 -6.44 -5.31 -9.58
CA ILE A 169 -5.01 -5.58 -9.41
C ILE A 169 -4.31 -5.66 -10.77
N TRP A 170 -4.93 -6.29 -11.77
CA TRP A 170 -4.39 -6.35 -13.13
C TRP A 170 -4.30 -4.97 -13.78
N ASP A 171 -5.30 -4.10 -13.58
CA ASP A 171 -5.29 -2.73 -14.09
C ASP A 171 -4.21 -1.87 -13.42
N ALA A 172 -3.88 -2.17 -12.16
CA ALA A 172 -2.71 -1.63 -11.47
C ALA A 172 -1.37 -2.32 -11.86
N GLY A 173 -1.38 -3.22 -12.85
CA GLY A 173 -0.18 -3.91 -13.35
C GLY A 173 0.34 -5.04 -12.45
N GLY A 174 -0.47 -5.49 -11.47
CA GLY A 174 -0.11 -6.55 -10.54
C GLY A 174 -0.50 -7.97 -10.99
N THR A 175 -0.16 -8.96 -10.16
CA THR A 175 -0.60 -10.36 -10.24
C THR A 175 -1.46 -10.67 -9.00
N PRO A 176 -2.78 -10.86 -9.15
CA PRO A 176 -3.69 -11.07 -8.03
C PRO A 176 -3.57 -12.47 -7.45
N VAL A 177 -3.52 -12.52 -6.12
CA VAL A 177 -3.63 -13.77 -5.36
C VAL A 177 -4.65 -13.57 -4.24
N GLN A 178 -5.75 -14.32 -4.29
CA GLN A 178 -6.65 -14.42 -3.16
C GLN A 178 -5.98 -15.28 -2.09
N ARG A 179 -5.94 -14.77 -0.86
CA ARG A 179 -5.44 -15.49 0.31
C ARG A 179 -6.54 -15.71 1.35
N ASP A 180 -6.31 -16.63 2.26
CA ASP A 180 -7.07 -16.77 3.50
C ASP A 180 -6.49 -15.87 4.62
N GLU A 181 -7.12 -15.89 5.78
CA GLU A 181 -6.72 -15.10 6.96
C GLU A 181 -5.34 -15.52 7.51
N ALA A 182 -4.91 -16.76 7.26
CA ALA A 182 -3.62 -17.31 7.68
C ALA A 182 -2.51 -17.11 6.62
N TYR A 183 -2.75 -16.26 5.63
CA TYR A 183 -1.84 -16.00 4.50
C TYR A 183 -1.61 -17.22 3.58
N GLY A 184 -2.49 -18.23 3.63
CA GLY A 184 -2.53 -19.33 2.67
C GLY A 184 -3.16 -18.89 1.35
N THR A 185 -2.62 -19.34 0.22
CA THR A 185 -3.21 -19.07 -1.10
C THR A 185 -4.51 -19.86 -1.27
N VAL A 186 -5.60 -19.15 -1.56
CA VAL A 186 -6.91 -19.74 -1.90
C VAL A 186 -7.05 -19.86 -3.41
N ARG A 187 -6.75 -18.79 -4.15
CA ARG A 187 -6.81 -18.76 -5.62
C ARG A 187 -5.72 -17.86 -6.17
N ASP A 188 -4.94 -18.40 -7.10
CA ASP A 188 -3.98 -17.65 -7.91
C ASP A 188 -4.63 -17.32 -9.25
N PHE A 189 -4.71 -16.04 -9.59
CA PHE A 189 -5.32 -15.56 -10.83
C PHE A 189 -4.29 -15.44 -11.96
N GLY A 190 -3.00 -15.55 -11.66
CA GLY A 190 -1.93 -15.34 -12.62
C GLY A 190 -1.76 -13.88 -13.07
N PRO A 191 -0.78 -13.59 -13.93
CA PRO A 191 -0.59 -12.25 -14.47
C PRO A 191 -1.75 -11.85 -15.38
N ALA A 192 -1.95 -10.53 -15.55
CA ALA A 192 -2.97 -10.02 -16.46
C ALA A 192 -2.77 -10.60 -17.87
N HIS A 193 -3.86 -11.04 -18.50
CA HIS A 193 -3.85 -11.32 -19.93
C HIS A 193 -3.39 -10.07 -20.68
N THR A 194 -2.48 -10.27 -21.63
CA THR A 194 -1.99 -9.20 -22.50
C THR A 194 -3.18 -8.56 -23.23
N GLN A 195 -3.04 -7.29 -23.62
CA GLN A 195 -4.06 -6.62 -24.43
C GLN A 195 -4.36 -7.39 -25.73
N ALA A 196 -3.38 -8.12 -26.27
CA ALA A 196 -3.56 -8.96 -27.46
C ALA A 196 -4.47 -10.18 -27.17
N GLU A 197 -4.31 -10.82 -26.02
CA GLU A 197 -5.15 -11.96 -25.59
C GLU A 197 -6.58 -11.51 -25.26
N ARG A 198 -6.74 -10.38 -24.53
CA ARG A 198 -8.07 -9.81 -24.22
C ARG A 198 -8.86 -9.39 -25.48
N ARG A 199 -8.16 -9.01 -26.55
CA ARG A 199 -8.77 -8.67 -27.85
C ARG A 199 -9.10 -9.88 -28.72
N ALA A 200 -8.56 -11.06 -28.40
CA ALA A 200 -8.84 -12.31 -29.11
C ALA A 200 -10.13 -12.97 -28.63
N GLU A 201 -10.59 -12.65 -27.42
CA GLU A 201 -11.91 -13.04 -26.93
C GLU A 201 -12.99 -12.10 -27.48
N PRO A 202 -14.03 -12.62 -28.14
CA PRO A 202 -15.12 -11.80 -28.64
C PRO A 202 -15.88 -11.20 -27.45
N GLN A 203 -15.71 -9.89 -27.25
CA GLN A 203 -16.52 -9.12 -26.31
C GLN A 203 -17.99 -9.24 -26.72
N SER A 204 -18.80 -9.90 -25.89
CA SER A 204 -20.25 -9.98 -26.08
C SER A 204 -20.87 -8.61 -25.83
N VAL A 205 -20.83 -7.76 -26.85
CA VAL A 205 -21.66 -6.56 -26.90
C VAL A 205 -23.09 -7.07 -27.09
N PHE A 206 -23.99 -6.80 -26.13
CA PHE A 206 -25.42 -7.14 -26.10
C PHE A 206 -25.81 -8.45 -25.37
N SER A 207 -26.44 -8.29 -24.19
CA SER A 207 -27.59 -9.09 -23.73
C SER A 207 -28.69 -8.15 -23.25
#